data_AF-A0A3M2BV08-F1
#
_entry.id   AF-A0A3M2BV08-F1
#
_cell.length_a   1.000
_cell.length_b   1.000
_cell.length_c   1.000
_cell.angle_alpha   90.00
_cell.angle_beta   90.00
_cell.angle_gamma   90.00
#
_symmetry.space_group_name_H-M   'P 1'
#
loop_
_entity.id
_entity.type
_entity.pdbx_description
1 polymer ?
#
loop_
_entity_poly.entity_id
_entity_poly.type
_entity_poly.pdbx_seq_one_letter_code
_entity_poly.pdbx_strand_id
1 'polypeptide(L)'
;MSSLTSIAVNVSAAGLVALPAALAGRTLCRTYAADGEQTTAYRWLLATLAGLAGLHLWMQLLDLAGVPWNGWSVLLPLAAAGAAGALRRRGVIDAPATSLGWGDAGAAGALLLFAVLLRDACLTMADVVYHWGIKAHRNLLAGGIDYDFLRQPWNLNKHPDYPHLVPDLFVATSLLRRSWQEPALLAWSLLFALLVIAGAREALQRAEVSPFTSRGALALISLVYVYFATSAIMGGSPDLLLAGLLVMAGPILLSPPGDAGDGQLGWLAAVAVGTKSEGLPLALLLIGVQLLRRRGAGLAIRLPTLGRLLLPALLIALPWAVQVARYDLAETRVRAFDPARAEAVARGLLEGMASPLWAGFPFVLLLLPWLLWRRDLRPLAAVVAGQLGAYVLVYLTSPHDPAWQVRTSIERLLLHLVPATLLLAAIALDRRREPITKT
;
A
#
# COMPACT_ATOMS: atom_id res chain seq x y z
N MET A 1 14.08 -7.52 29.72
CA MET A 1 12.69 -7.16 29.34
C MET A 1 12.10 -8.32 28.55
N SER A 2 10.85 -8.71 28.80
CA SER A 2 10.21 -9.80 28.04
C SER A 2 10.05 -9.40 26.56
N SER A 3 9.98 -10.40 25.68
CA SER A 3 9.80 -10.22 24.23
C SER A 3 8.61 -9.32 23.90
N LEU A 4 7.48 -9.52 24.61
CA LEU A 4 6.25 -8.75 24.42
C LEU A 4 6.42 -7.27 24.77
N THR A 5 7.16 -6.93 25.84
CA THR A 5 7.40 -5.52 26.19
C THR A 5 8.21 -4.82 25.11
N SER A 6 9.20 -5.49 24.51
CA SER A 6 10.00 -4.93 23.42
C SER A 6 9.15 -4.69 22.17
N ILE A 7 8.27 -5.62 21.80
CA ILE A 7 7.34 -5.45 20.68
C ILE A 7 6.41 -4.25 20.93
N ALA A 8 5.83 -4.15 22.14
CA ALA A 8 4.95 -3.05 22.49
C ALA A 8 5.64 -1.68 22.40
N VAL A 9 6.89 -1.57 22.85
CA VAL A 9 7.69 -0.33 22.74
C VAL A 9 7.94 0.06 21.27
N ASN A 10 8.23 -0.92 20.42
CA ASN A 10 8.48 -0.69 18.98
C ASN A 10 7.20 -0.31 18.24
N VAL A 11 6.09 -0.99 18.50
CA VAL A 11 4.77 -0.64 17.93
C VAL A 11 4.34 0.76 18.37
N SER A 12 4.58 1.11 19.63
CA SER A 12 4.29 2.45 20.14
C SER A 12 5.05 3.54 19.39
N ALA A 13 6.26 3.24 18.89
CA ALA A 13 7.05 4.19 18.10
C ALA A 13 6.40 4.56 16.77
N ALA A 14 6.03 3.56 15.96
CA ALA A 14 5.28 3.81 14.73
C ALA A 14 3.92 4.47 15.07
N GLY A 15 3.32 4.10 16.19
CA GLY A 15 2.13 4.74 16.75
C GLY A 15 2.27 6.26 17.00
N LEU A 16 3.45 6.75 17.39
CA LEU A 16 3.71 8.19 17.59
C LEU A 16 3.57 9.01 16.29
N VAL A 17 3.78 8.39 15.13
CA VAL A 17 3.57 9.03 13.82
C VAL A 17 2.16 8.71 13.30
N ALA A 18 1.77 7.43 13.34
CA ALA A 18 0.54 6.95 12.75
C ALA A 18 -0.72 7.57 13.39
N LEU A 19 -0.75 7.75 14.72
CA LEU A 19 -1.93 8.32 15.39
C LEU A 19 -2.13 9.80 15.04
N PRO A 20 -1.12 10.69 15.17
CA PRO A 20 -1.25 12.07 14.70
C PRO A 20 -1.55 12.17 13.21
N ALA A 21 -0.92 11.33 12.38
CA ALA A 21 -1.24 11.23 10.96
C ALA A 21 -2.71 10.86 10.74
N ALA A 22 -3.25 9.87 11.46
CA ALA A 22 -4.66 9.50 11.36
C ALA A 22 -5.60 10.64 11.77
N LEU A 23 -5.25 11.40 12.82
CA LEU A 23 -6.04 12.57 13.23
C LEU A 23 -5.97 13.70 12.19
N ALA A 24 -4.80 13.95 11.62
CA ALA A 24 -4.60 14.90 10.53
C ALA A 24 -5.37 14.47 9.27
N GLY A 25 -5.18 13.24 8.81
CA GLY A 25 -5.84 12.69 7.63
C GLY A 25 -7.35 12.56 7.80
N ARG A 26 -7.88 12.42 9.02
CA ARG A 26 -9.32 12.57 9.26
C ARG A 26 -9.84 13.92 8.80
N THR A 27 -9.09 15.01 8.94
CA THR A 27 -9.50 16.32 8.41
C THR A 27 -9.55 16.35 6.90
N LEU A 28 -8.58 15.69 6.27
CA LEU A 28 -8.46 15.57 4.82
C LEU A 28 -9.55 14.67 4.23
N CYS A 29 -9.96 13.64 4.97
CA CYS A 29 -10.96 12.66 4.56
C CYS A 29 -12.40 13.00 4.99
N ARG A 30 -12.64 14.12 5.70
CA ARG A 30 -13.98 14.50 6.21
C ARG A 30 -15.06 14.57 5.14
N THR A 31 -14.68 14.94 3.92
CA THR A 31 -15.58 14.98 2.75
C THR A 31 -15.99 13.60 2.26
N TYR A 32 -15.40 12.51 2.75
CA TYR A 32 -15.55 11.16 2.19
C TYR A 32 -15.95 10.08 3.21
N ALA A 33 -16.19 10.48 4.48
CA ALA A 33 -16.63 9.57 5.55
C ALA A 33 -18.17 9.53 5.74
N ALA A 34 -18.92 10.12 4.81
CA ALA A 34 -20.37 10.28 4.92
C ALA A 34 -21.17 8.98 4.69
N ASP A 35 -20.57 7.97 4.06
CA ASP A 35 -21.22 6.66 3.92
C ASP A 35 -21.06 5.89 5.23
N GLY A 36 -22.13 5.88 6.04
CA GLY A 36 -22.19 5.25 7.37
C GLY A 36 -21.95 3.74 7.40
N GLU A 37 -21.75 3.11 6.25
CA GLU A 37 -21.58 1.67 6.09
C GLU A 37 -20.15 1.18 6.33
N GLN A 38 -19.15 2.07 6.40
CA GLN A 38 -17.75 1.66 6.60
C GLN A 38 -17.43 1.32 8.06
N THR A 39 -16.69 0.23 8.29
CA THR A 39 -16.20 -0.09 9.64
C THR A 39 -15.29 1.00 10.19
N THR A 40 -15.29 1.17 11.52
CA THR A 40 -14.41 2.14 12.19
C THR A 40 -12.94 1.88 11.91
N ALA A 41 -12.50 0.62 11.90
CA ALA A 41 -11.10 0.27 11.62
C ALA A 41 -10.67 0.70 10.21
N TYR A 42 -11.47 0.36 9.19
CA TYR A 42 -11.19 0.75 7.80
C TYR A 42 -11.10 2.27 7.63
N ARG A 43 -12.04 3.03 8.21
CA ARG A 43 -12.03 4.50 8.18
C ARG A 43 -10.79 5.10 8.85
N TRP A 44 -10.36 4.54 9.98
CA TRP A 44 -9.13 4.99 10.66
C TRP A 44 -7.89 4.72 9.83
N LEU A 45 -7.83 3.59 9.13
CA LEU A 45 -6.71 3.26 8.26
C LEU A 45 -6.67 4.14 7.01
N LEU A 46 -7.81 4.42 6.37
CA LEU A 46 -7.88 5.40 5.29
C LEU A 46 -7.42 6.79 5.75
N ALA A 47 -7.87 7.23 6.92
CA ALA A 47 -7.42 8.48 7.50
C ALA A 47 -5.92 8.46 7.83
N THR A 48 -5.39 7.33 8.31
CA THR A 48 -3.95 7.15 8.54
C THR A 48 -3.21 7.35 7.23
N LEU A 49 -3.60 6.65 6.16
CA LEU A 49 -2.99 6.75 4.83
C LEU A 49 -3.00 8.19 4.27
N ALA A 50 -4.13 8.89 4.36
CA ALA A 50 -4.20 10.29 3.95
C ALA A 50 -3.28 11.20 4.80
N GLY A 51 -3.17 10.91 6.10
CA GLY A 51 -2.23 11.57 7.00
C GLY A 51 -0.77 11.31 6.65
N LEU A 52 -0.42 10.07 6.31
CA LEU A 52 0.94 9.70 5.89
C LEU A 52 1.30 10.38 4.56
N ALA A 53 0.36 10.45 3.61
CA ALA A 53 0.54 11.23 2.39
C ALA A 53 0.77 12.73 2.70
N GLY A 54 -0.04 13.31 3.60
CA GLY A 54 0.12 14.70 4.03
C GLY A 54 1.47 14.96 4.72
N LEU A 55 1.91 14.04 5.58
CA LEU A 55 3.23 14.11 6.22
C LEU A 55 4.36 14.04 5.18
N HIS A 56 4.28 13.09 4.26
CA HIS A 56 5.27 12.94 3.18
C HIS A 56 5.33 14.20 2.30
N LEU A 57 4.18 14.76 1.90
CA LEU A 57 4.12 16.02 1.18
C LEU A 57 4.81 17.14 1.97
N TRP A 58 4.50 17.25 3.26
CA TRP A 58 5.10 18.29 4.11
C TRP A 58 6.62 18.14 4.20
N MET A 59 7.14 16.93 4.38
CA MET A 59 8.59 16.69 4.43
C MET A 59 9.27 17.03 3.10
N GLN A 60 8.65 16.70 1.96
CA GLN A 60 9.13 17.13 0.64
C GLN A 60 9.13 18.66 0.49
N LEU A 61 8.11 19.36 1.00
CA LEU A 61 8.05 20.82 0.95
C LEU A 61 9.12 21.47 1.84
N LEU A 62 9.40 20.91 3.02
CA LEU A 62 10.50 21.36 3.87
C LEU A 62 11.84 21.19 3.16
N ASP A 63 12.05 20.05 2.53
CA ASP A 63 13.27 19.76 1.76
C ASP A 63 13.46 20.75 0.60
N LEU A 64 12.40 20.98 -0.20
CA LEU A 64 12.40 21.99 -1.25
C LEU A 64 12.69 23.41 -0.73
N ALA A 65 12.22 23.72 0.48
CA ALA A 65 12.47 25.01 1.14
C ALA A 65 13.84 25.09 1.84
N GLY A 66 14.63 24.02 1.83
CA GLY A 66 15.92 23.95 2.53
C GLY A 66 15.79 24.00 4.06
N VAL A 67 14.62 23.66 4.60
CA VAL A 67 14.37 23.66 6.05
C VAL A 67 14.74 22.29 6.62
N PRO A 68 15.71 22.22 7.56
CA PRO A 68 16.16 20.94 8.07
C PRO A 68 15.08 20.23 8.88
N TRP A 69 14.90 18.96 8.61
CA TRP A 69 13.98 18.07 9.30
C TRP A 69 14.43 17.87 10.75
N ASN A 70 13.50 18.07 11.68
CA ASN A 70 13.69 17.81 13.10
C ASN A 70 12.36 17.34 13.72
N GLY A 71 12.39 16.92 14.99
CA GLY A 71 11.20 16.41 15.66
C GLY A 71 10.03 17.41 15.67
N TRP A 72 10.30 18.72 15.77
CA TRP A 72 9.27 19.76 15.78
C TRP A 72 8.70 20.03 14.39
N SER A 73 9.54 20.05 13.36
CA SER A 73 9.10 20.27 11.98
C SER A 73 8.17 19.16 11.49
N VAL A 74 8.29 17.94 12.06
CA VAL A 74 7.38 16.81 11.81
C VAL A 74 6.14 16.83 12.73
N LEU A 75 6.32 17.09 14.04
CA LEU A 75 5.24 16.95 15.02
C LEU A 75 4.19 18.07 14.94
N LEU A 76 4.62 19.33 14.78
CA LEU A 76 3.74 20.50 14.78
C LEU A 76 2.64 20.45 13.71
N PRO A 77 2.91 20.17 12.42
CA PRO A 77 1.85 20.10 11.40
C PRO A 77 0.87 18.96 11.67
N LEU A 78 1.35 17.80 12.13
CA LEU A 78 0.50 16.67 12.51
C LEU A 78 -0.41 17.03 13.68
N ALA A 79 0.14 17.68 14.71
CA ALA A 79 -0.60 18.14 15.88
C ALA A 79 -1.63 19.22 15.50
N ALA A 80 -1.25 20.20 14.68
CA ALA A 80 -2.14 21.27 14.23
C ALA A 80 -3.31 20.73 13.39
N ALA A 81 -3.02 19.86 12.43
CA ALA A 81 -4.05 19.21 11.62
C ALA A 81 -4.94 18.28 12.47
N GLY A 82 -4.35 17.54 13.41
CA GLY A 82 -5.09 16.74 14.38
C GLY A 82 -6.01 17.57 15.28
N ALA A 83 -5.55 18.72 15.78
CA ALA A 83 -6.33 19.64 16.60
C ALA A 83 -7.49 20.28 15.81
N ALA A 84 -7.23 20.74 14.58
CA ALA A 84 -8.29 21.16 13.65
C ALA A 84 -9.29 20.02 13.34
N GLY A 85 -8.80 18.77 13.40
CA GLY A 85 -9.56 17.53 13.34
C GLY A 85 -10.39 17.20 14.57
N ALA A 86 -9.96 17.61 15.75
CA ALA A 86 -10.75 17.47 16.96
C ALA A 86 -11.84 18.56 17.04
N LEU A 87 -11.47 19.82 16.80
CA LEU A 87 -12.32 21.00 17.02
C LEU A 87 -13.55 21.05 16.11
N ARG A 88 -13.43 20.57 14.86
CA ARG A 88 -14.55 20.57 13.91
C ARG A 88 -15.45 19.32 14.03
N ARG A 89 -15.35 18.52 15.10
CA ARG A 89 -16.24 17.35 15.29
C ARG A 89 -17.67 17.80 15.60
N ARG A 90 -18.61 17.45 14.73
CA ARG A 90 -20.04 17.34 15.04
C ARG A 90 -20.47 15.90 14.74
N GLY A 91 -20.96 15.20 15.75
CA GLY A 91 -21.49 13.83 15.64
C GLY A 91 -20.45 12.73 15.84
N VAL A 92 -20.67 11.88 16.85
CA VAL A 92 -20.07 10.54 16.90
C VAL A 92 -20.91 9.70 15.95
N ILE A 93 -20.32 9.23 14.85
CA ILE A 93 -20.98 8.22 14.01
C ILE A 93 -20.70 6.88 14.67
N ASP A 94 -21.70 6.35 15.37
CA ASP A 94 -21.67 4.97 15.84
C ASP A 94 -21.48 4.06 14.63
N ALA A 95 -20.35 3.37 14.58
CA ALA A 95 -20.20 2.29 13.63
C ALA A 95 -20.85 1.04 14.19
N PRO A 96 -21.44 0.19 13.34
CA PRO A 96 -21.88 -1.12 13.78
C PRO A 96 -20.71 -1.86 14.42
N ALA A 97 -20.93 -2.40 15.63
CA ALA A 97 -20.00 -3.31 16.26
C ALA A 97 -19.89 -4.55 15.37
N THR A 98 -18.67 -4.84 14.89
CA THR A 98 -18.44 -6.05 14.10
C THR A 98 -18.13 -7.20 15.05
N SER A 99 -18.84 -8.32 14.90
CA SER A 99 -18.53 -9.52 15.68
C SER A 99 -17.16 -10.05 15.25
N LEU A 100 -16.29 -10.29 16.23
CA LEU A 100 -15.02 -10.97 16.00
C LEU A 100 -15.28 -12.47 15.86
N GLY A 101 -14.62 -13.11 14.90
CA GLY A 101 -14.70 -14.55 14.65
C GLY A 101 -13.33 -15.23 14.68
N TRP A 102 -13.33 -16.54 14.44
CA TRP A 102 -12.10 -17.33 14.36
C TRP A 102 -11.15 -16.86 13.23
N GLY A 103 -11.70 -16.26 12.17
CA GLY A 103 -10.90 -15.64 11.10
C GLY A 103 -10.08 -14.45 11.60
N ASP A 104 -10.66 -13.61 12.45
CA ASP A 104 -9.96 -12.50 13.10
C ASP A 104 -8.88 -13.01 14.07
N ALA A 105 -9.15 -14.10 14.79
CA ALA A 105 -8.16 -14.75 15.64
C ALA A 105 -6.97 -15.31 14.82
N GLY A 106 -7.24 -15.93 13.67
CA GLY A 106 -6.21 -16.39 12.74
C GLY A 106 -5.38 -15.23 12.18
N ALA A 107 -6.02 -14.13 11.78
CA ALA A 107 -5.34 -12.93 11.31
C ALA A 107 -4.48 -12.28 12.41
N ALA A 108 -4.99 -12.19 13.63
CA ALA A 108 -4.24 -11.69 14.79
C ALA A 108 -3.05 -12.60 15.14
N GLY A 109 -3.21 -13.91 15.06
CA GLY A 109 -2.14 -14.89 15.24
C GLY A 109 -1.03 -14.73 14.20
N ALA A 110 -1.40 -14.58 12.92
CA ALA A 110 -0.46 -14.30 11.84
C ALA A 110 0.30 -12.98 12.09
N LEU A 111 -0.41 -11.91 12.47
CA LEU A 111 0.21 -10.62 12.77
C LEU A 111 1.16 -10.68 13.97
N LEU A 112 0.79 -11.41 15.03
CA LEU A 112 1.64 -11.62 16.20
C LEU A 112 2.91 -12.39 15.82
N LEU A 113 2.77 -13.47 15.04
CA LEU A 113 3.91 -14.21 14.52
C LEU A 113 4.83 -13.30 13.70
N PHE A 114 4.25 -12.47 12.83
CA PHE A 114 5.02 -11.50 12.04
C PHE A 114 5.77 -10.53 12.95
N ALA A 115 5.12 -10.00 13.99
CA ALA A 115 5.75 -9.07 14.94
C ALA A 115 6.91 -9.70 15.71
N VAL A 116 6.77 -10.97 16.14
CA VAL A 116 7.84 -11.71 16.80
C VAL A 116 9.03 -11.90 15.86
N LEU A 117 8.78 -12.32 14.62
CA LEU A 117 9.84 -12.55 13.63
C LEU A 117 10.56 -11.25 13.22
N LEU A 118 9.82 -10.15 13.02
CA LEU A 118 10.39 -8.85 12.68
C LEU A 118 11.34 -8.33 13.76
N ARG A 119 11.05 -8.61 15.04
CA ARG A 119 11.92 -8.22 16.15
C ARG A 119 13.28 -8.92 16.06
N ASP A 120 13.27 -10.22 15.82
CA ASP A 120 14.46 -11.06 15.93
C ASP A 120 15.29 -11.08 14.64
N ALA A 121 14.67 -10.85 13.47
CA ALA A 121 15.32 -10.87 12.16
C ALA A 121 15.72 -9.49 11.63
N CYS A 122 15.73 -8.46 12.48
CA CYS A 122 15.88 -7.08 12.03
C CYS A 122 17.17 -6.78 11.23
N LEU A 123 18.28 -7.44 11.59
CA LEU A 123 19.58 -7.26 10.93
C LEU A 123 19.71 -8.04 9.61
N THR A 124 18.80 -8.97 9.32
CA THR A 124 18.82 -9.77 8.09
C THR A 124 17.86 -9.23 7.02
N MET A 125 17.09 -8.19 7.32
CA MET A 125 16.12 -7.57 6.41
C MET A 125 16.84 -6.77 5.31
N ALA A 126 17.05 -7.41 4.16
CA ALA A 126 17.77 -6.83 3.04
C ALA A 126 17.18 -5.48 2.58
N ASP A 127 15.86 -5.33 2.63
CA ASP A 127 15.18 -4.09 2.27
C ASP A 127 15.51 -2.93 3.22
N VAL A 128 15.63 -3.17 4.52
CA VAL A 128 16.06 -2.12 5.47
C VAL A 128 17.54 -1.83 5.29
N VAL A 129 18.37 -2.87 5.25
CA VAL A 129 19.83 -2.71 5.27
C VAL A 129 20.36 -2.11 3.96
N TYR A 130 19.90 -2.58 2.81
CA TYR A 130 20.52 -2.26 1.52
C TYR A 130 19.75 -1.25 0.68
N HIS A 131 18.49 -0.96 1.01
CA HIS A 131 17.63 -0.16 0.14
C HIS A 131 16.94 1.00 0.87
N TRP A 132 15.91 0.72 1.66
CA TRP A 132 15.00 1.72 2.22
C TRP A 132 15.50 2.31 3.53
N GLY A 133 16.02 1.48 4.43
CA GLY A 133 16.56 1.92 5.72
C GLY A 133 17.84 2.73 5.54
N ILE A 134 18.75 2.32 4.66
CA ILE A 134 19.97 3.11 4.39
C ILE A 134 19.64 4.50 3.81
N LYS A 135 18.67 4.61 2.89
CA LYS A 135 18.19 5.91 2.38
C LYS A 135 17.65 6.77 3.53
N ALA A 136 16.78 6.20 4.35
CA ALA A 136 16.23 6.91 5.51
C ALA A 136 17.31 7.35 6.51
N HIS A 137 18.29 6.50 6.79
CA HIS A 137 19.39 6.86 7.70
C HIS A 137 20.21 8.02 7.14
N ARG A 138 20.55 7.98 5.85
CA ARG A 138 21.25 9.08 5.17
C ARG A 138 20.44 10.37 5.20
N ASN A 139 19.14 10.30 4.91
CA ASN A 139 18.25 11.46 4.98
C ASN A 139 18.16 12.03 6.41
N LEU A 140 18.10 11.17 7.43
CA LEU A 140 18.09 11.58 8.83
C LEU A 140 19.37 12.36 9.19
N LEU A 141 20.54 11.87 8.76
CA LEU A 141 21.82 12.54 9.01
C LEU A 141 21.95 13.86 8.26
N ALA A 142 21.40 13.95 7.04
CA ALA A 142 21.40 15.17 6.25
C ALA A 142 20.37 16.21 6.75
N GLY A 143 19.40 15.80 7.57
CA GLY A 143 18.27 16.65 7.96
C GLY A 143 17.35 16.97 6.78
N GLY A 144 17.27 16.12 5.77
CA GLY A 144 16.59 16.34 4.49
C GLY A 144 16.82 15.16 3.56
N ILE A 145 16.47 15.26 2.29
CA ILE A 145 16.81 14.22 1.31
C ILE A 145 18.29 14.36 0.95
N ASP A 146 19.09 13.32 1.19
CA ASP A 146 20.52 13.30 0.89
C ASP A 146 20.76 13.05 -0.61
N TYR A 147 20.57 14.10 -1.41
CA TYR A 147 20.76 14.04 -2.87
C TYR A 147 22.18 13.68 -3.28
N ASP A 148 23.19 14.12 -2.53
CA ASP A 148 24.58 13.79 -2.81
C ASP A 148 24.83 12.29 -2.66
N PHE A 149 24.24 11.65 -1.65
CA PHE A 149 24.24 10.20 -1.53
C PHE A 149 23.48 9.54 -2.69
N LEU A 150 22.26 9.97 -3.00
CA LEU A 150 21.43 9.32 -4.03
C LEU A 150 22.07 9.36 -5.43
N ARG A 151 22.77 10.44 -5.77
CA ARG A 151 23.43 10.63 -7.07
C ARG A 151 24.68 9.78 -7.28
N GLN A 152 25.21 9.15 -6.24
CA GLN A 152 26.43 8.37 -6.39
C GLN A 152 26.22 7.19 -7.35
N PRO A 153 27.12 6.95 -8.32
CA PRO A 153 26.94 5.89 -9.32
C PRO A 153 26.78 4.48 -8.73
N TRP A 154 27.38 4.20 -7.58
CA TRP A 154 27.24 2.91 -6.89
C TRP A 154 25.88 2.73 -6.19
N ASN A 155 25.04 3.77 -6.16
CA ASN A 155 23.68 3.72 -5.60
C ASN A 155 22.60 3.51 -6.66
N LEU A 156 22.95 3.28 -7.94
CA LEU A 156 21.97 2.97 -8.99
C LEU A 156 21.07 1.77 -8.62
N ASN A 157 21.64 0.69 -8.07
CA ASN A 157 20.88 -0.49 -7.61
C ASN A 157 20.00 -0.20 -6.38
N LYS A 158 20.08 1.00 -5.81
CA LYS A 158 19.19 1.47 -4.75
C LYS A 158 18.02 2.28 -5.32
N HIS A 159 17.84 2.34 -6.64
CA HIS A 159 16.75 3.06 -7.30
C HIS A 159 16.59 4.49 -6.74
N PRO A 160 17.57 5.39 -6.99
CA PRO A 160 17.56 6.74 -6.43
C PRO A 160 16.38 7.59 -6.94
N ASP A 161 15.72 7.17 -8.02
CA ASP A 161 14.51 7.75 -8.59
C ASP A 161 13.22 7.32 -7.86
N TYR A 162 13.28 6.31 -6.99
CA TYR A 162 12.09 5.84 -6.27
C TYR A 162 11.60 6.88 -5.26
N PRO A 163 10.29 7.17 -5.23
CA PRO A 163 9.65 8.01 -4.22
C PRO A 163 9.99 7.62 -2.77
N HIS A 164 9.96 8.62 -1.88
CA HIS A 164 10.56 8.55 -0.55
C HIS A 164 9.59 8.32 0.61
N LEU A 165 8.31 7.99 0.39
CA LEU A 165 7.33 7.89 1.49
C LEU A 165 7.77 6.92 2.59
N VAL A 166 8.19 5.70 2.26
CA VAL A 166 8.63 4.73 3.29
C VAL A 166 9.90 5.20 4.02
N PRO A 167 10.96 5.64 3.33
CA PRO A 167 12.09 6.29 3.99
C PRO A 167 11.70 7.44 4.93
N ASP A 168 10.77 8.30 4.52
CA ASP A 168 10.31 9.44 5.31
C ASP A 168 9.58 8.99 6.59
N LEU A 169 8.82 7.89 6.54
CA LEU A 169 8.23 7.29 7.74
C LEU A 169 9.29 6.83 8.74
N PHE A 170 10.40 6.26 8.25
CA PHE A 170 11.51 5.83 9.10
C PHE A 170 12.23 7.03 9.72
N VAL A 171 12.45 8.09 8.95
CA VAL A 171 13.03 9.34 9.44
C VAL A 171 12.13 9.98 10.49
N ALA A 172 10.83 10.15 10.20
CA ALA A 172 9.87 10.71 11.14
C ALA A 172 9.83 9.93 12.46
N THR A 173 9.84 8.59 12.38
CA THR A 173 9.88 7.72 13.56
C THR A 173 11.16 7.95 14.37
N SER A 174 12.31 8.04 13.71
CA SER A 174 13.62 8.24 14.35
C SER A 174 13.74 9.63 14.98
N LEU A 175 13.22 10.67 14.33
CA LEU A 175 13.19 12.05 14.84
C LEU A 175 12.36 12.17 16.12
N LEU A 176 11.17 11.56 16.15
CA LEU A 176 10.30 11.57 17.34
C LEU A 176 10.89 10.75 18.49
N ARG A 177 11.56 9.64 18.19
CA ARG A 177 12.27 8.83 19.19
C ARG A 177 13.60 9.44 19.64
N ARG A 178 14.18 10.36 18.87
CA ARG A 178 15.56 10.85 19.01
C ARG A 178 16.61 9.73 18.96
N SER A 179 16.32 8.65 18.22
CA SER A 179 17.22 7.49 18.07
C SER A 179 16.89 6.71 16.81
N TRP A 180 17.91 6.20 16.12
CA TRP A 180 17.75 5.19 15.08
C TRP A 180 17.65 3.81 15.72
N GLN A 181 16.49 3.16 15.59
CA GLN A 181 16.26 1.80 16.11
C GLN A 181 15.49 1.00 15.08
N GLU A 182 16.17 0.11 14.37
CA GLU A 182 15.60 -0.65 13.25
C GLU A 182 14.32 -1.42 13.62
N PRO A 183 14.21 -2.07 14.80
CA PRO A 183 12.97 -2.75 15.19
C PRO A 183 11.75 -1.81 15.30
N ALA A 184 11.96 -0.54 15.65
CA ALA A 184 10.89 0.46 15.68
C ALA A 184 10.47 0.87 14.26
N LEU A 185 11.41 0.90 13.31
CA LEU A 185 11.13 1.17 11.89
C LEU A 185 10.34 0.01 11.27
N LEU A 186 10.70 -1.22 11.62
CA LEU A 186 9.99 -2.43 11.16
C LEU A 186 8.55 -2.53 11.63
N ALA A 187 8.15 -1.80 12.69
CA ALA A 187 6.77 -1.76 13.13
C ALA A 187 5.81 -1.21 12.05
N TRP A 188 6.30 -0.45 11.06
CA TRP A 188 5.50 -0.04 9.90
C TRP A 188 4.99 -1.23 9.08
N SER A 189 5.75 -2.33 8.99
CA SER A 189 5.29 -3.56 8.32
C SER A 189 4.06 -4.17 8.99
N LEU A 190 3.90 -4.00 10.30
CA LEU A 190 2.69 -4.44 11.01
C LEU A 190 1.49 -3.58 10.64
N LEU A 191 1.68 -2.27 10.48
CA LEU A 191 0.62 -1.40 9.98
C LEU A 191 0.24 -1.78 8.54
N PHE A 192 1.22 -2.09 7.68
CA PHE A 192 0.94 -2.51 6.30
C PHE A 192 0.18 -3.84 6.23
N ALA A 193 0.52 -4.79 7.10
CA ALA A 193 -0.25 -6.02 7.27
C ALA A 193 -1.69 -5.74 7.74
N LEU A 194 -1.87 -4.81 8.69
CA LEU A 194 -3.20 -4.38 9.14
C LEU A 194 -4.04 -3.76 8.01
N LEU A 195 -3.43 -3.08 7.04
CA LEU A 195 -4.14 -2.58 5.86
C LEU A 195 -4.74 -3.73 5.05
N VAL A 196 -3.97 -4.79 4.81
CA VAL A 196 -4.46 -5.99 4.11
C VAL A 196 -5.61 -6.63 4.88
N ILE A 197 -5.44 -6.85 6.18
CA ILE A 197 -6.43 -7.52 7.03
C ILE A 197 -7.73 -6.71 7.08
N ALA A 198 -7.65 -5.42 7.38
CA ALA A 198 -8.83 -4.57 7.51
C ALA A 198 -9.51 -4.32 6.17
N GLY A 199 -8.75 -4.11 5.10
CA GLY A 199 -9.29 -3.94 3.74
C GLY A 199 -10.00 -5.20 3.26
N ALA A 200 -9.42 -6.38 3.49
CA ALA A 200 -10.05 -7.65 3.16
C ALA A 200 -11.34 -7.87 3.97
N ARG A 201 -11.30 -7.63 5.28
CA ARG A 201 -12.47 -7.75 6.17
C ARG A 201 -13.61 -6.84 5.72
N GLU A 202 -13.32 -5.58 5.45
CA GLU A 202 -14.30 -4.60 4.96
C GLU A 202 -14.89 -5.03 3.60
N ALA A 203 -14.05 -5.50 2.68
CA ALA A 203 -14.49 -5.93 1.35
C ALA A 203 -15.39 -7.17 1.43
N LEU A 204 -15.03 -8.15 2.27
CA LEU A 204 -15.83 -9.35 2.49
C LEU A 204 -17.19 -9.00 3.12
N GLN A 205 -17.22 -8.08 4.09
CA GLN A 205 -18.47 -7.61 4.70
C GLN A 205 -19.37 -6.91 3.69
N ARG A 206 -18.83 -5.97 2.90
CA ARG A 206 -19.59 -5.27 1.84
C ARG A 206 -20.04 -6.15 0.70
N ALA A 207 -19.32 -7.23 0.44
CA ALA A 207 -19.71 -8.21 -0.55
C ALA A 207 -20.82 -9.16 -0.05
N GLU A 208 -21.21 -9.04 1.22
CA GLU A 208 -22.23 -9.84 1.90
C GLU A 208 -21.94 -11.34 1.84
N VAL A 209 -20.67 -11.72 1.88
CA VAL A 209 -20.30 -13.14 1.87
C VAL A 209 -20.71 -13.85 3.15
N SER A 210 -20.96 -15.15 3.07
CA SER A 210 -21.31 -15.97 4.23
C SER A 210 -20.26 -15.86 5.35
N PRO A 211 -20.66 -15.92 6.64
CA PRO A 211 -19.73 -15.79 7.76
C PRO A 211 -18.57 -16.79 7.74
N PHE A 212 -18.81 -18.01 7.24
CA PHE A 212 -17.76 -19.02 7.09
C PHE A 212 -16.72 -18.60 6.04
N THR A 213 -17.16 -18.23 4.84
CA THR A 213 -16.26 -17.81 3.76
C THR A 213 -15.50 -16.54 4.15
N SER A 214 -16.17 -15.58 4.78
CA SER A 214 -15.54 -14.35 5.29
C SER A 214 -14.38 -14.67 6.25
N ARG A 215 -14.62 -15.51 7.28
CA ARG A 215 -13.61 -15.87 8.28
C ARG A 215 -12.47 -16.70 7.67
N GLY A 216 -12.80 -17.65 6.80
CA GLY A 216 -11.80 -18.48 6.12
C GLY A 216 -10.92 -17.70 5.16
N ALA A 217 -11.51 -16.82 4.36
CA ALA A 217 -10.77 -15.95 3.45
C ALA A 217 -9.86 -15.00 4.23
N LEU A 218 -10.36 -14.38 5.30
CA LEU A 218 -9.56 -13.47 6.13
C LEU A 218 -8.35 -14.18 6.74
N ALA A 219 -8.55 -15.37 7.34
CA ALA A 219 -7.45 -16.16 7.88
C ALA A 219 -6.44 -16.54 6.80
N LEU A 220 -6.91 -17.04 5.65
CA LEU A 220 -6.05 -17.46 4.54
C LEU A 220 -5.23 -16.30 3.99
N ILE A 221 -5.86 -15.17 3.66
CA ILE A 221 -5.18 -13.98 3.11
C ILE A 221 -4.10 -13.50 4.09
N SER A 222 -4.42 -13.45 5.39
CA SER A 222 -3.50 -13.00 6.43
C SER A 222 -2.29 -13.95 6.56
N LEU A 223 -2.54 -15.26 6.58
CA LEU A 223 -1.51 -16.29 6.66
C LEU A 223 -0.61 -16.27 5.42
N VAL A 224 -1.17 -16.22 4.21
CA VAL A 224 -0.41 -16.16 2.95
C VAL A 224 0.47 -14.91 2.90
N TYR A 225 -0.10 -13.76 3.24
CA TYR A 225 0.62 -12.49 3.25
C TYR A 225 1.80 -12.51 4.25
N VAL A 226 1.55 -12.91 5.49
CA VAL A 226 2.59 -12.97 6.54
C VAL A 226 3.63 -14.05 6.23
N TYR A 227 3.20 -15.23 5.80
CA TYR A 227 4.09 -16.32 5.44
C TYR A 227 5.08 -15.89 4.35
N PHE A 228 4.58 -15.26 3.28
CA PHE A 228 5.46 -14.74 2.24
C PHE A 228 6.36 -13.62 2.76
N ALA A 229 5.80 -12.61 3.43
CA ALA A 229 6.57 -11.47 3.94
C ALA A 229 7.71 -11.88 4.88
N THR A 230 7.50 -12.91 5.69
CA THR A 230 8.51 -13.46 6.60
C THR A 230 9.55 -14.30 5.85
N SER A 231 9.10 -15.18 4.95
CA SER A 231 9.99 -16.09 4.19
C SER A 231 10.88 -15.34 3.22
N ALA A 232 10.37 -14.27 2.61
CA ALA A 232 11.11 -13.38 1.73
C ALA A 232 11.81 -12.22 2.47
N ILE A 233 11.76 -12.21 3.82
CA ILE A 233 12.50 -11.26 4.67
C ILE A 233 12.19 -9.78 4.30
N MET A 234 10.90 -9.47 4.16
CA MET A 234 10.39 -8.20 3.60
C MET A 234 10.05 -7.14 4.65
N GLY A 235 10.56 -7.26 5.87
CA GLY A 235 10.39 -6.21 6.89
C GLY A 235 10.88 -4.86 6.37
N GLY A 236 10.08 -3.81 6.57
CA GLY A 236 10.36 -2.45 6.10
C GLY A 236 10.16 -2.23 4.59
N SER A 237 9.68 -3.24 3.86
CA SER A 237 9.50 -3.15 2.41
C SER A 237 8.28 -2.31 2.00
N PRO A 238 8.39 -1.41 1.02
CA PRO A 238 7.24 -0.72 0.40
C PRO A 238 6.30 -1.66 -0.35
N ASP A 239 6.75 -2.85 -0.75
CA ASP A 239 5.89 -3.82 -1.42
C ASP A 239 4.72 -4.25 -0.52
N LEU A 240 4.98 -4.36 0.79
CA LEU A 240 3.96 -4.63 1.80
C LEU A 240 2.87 -3.55 1.81
N LEU A 241 3.26 -2.28 1.66
CA LEU A 241 2.35 -1.14 1.60
C LEU A 241 1.53 -1.17 0.31
N LEU A 242 2.16 -1.39 -0.86
CA LEU A 242 1.44 -1.47 -2.14
C LEU A 242 0.39 -2.59 -2.15
N ALA A 243 0.72 -3.77 -1.60
CA ALA A 243 -0.24 -4.86 -1.42
C ALA A 243 -1.42 -4.44 -0.52
N GLY A 244 -1.13 -3.76 0.59
CA GLY A 244 -2.14 -3.17 1.47
C GLY A 244 -3.05 -2.17 0.75
N LEU A 245 -2.48 -1.27 -0.05
CA LEU A 245 -3.24 -0.27 -0.81
C LEU A 245 -4.20 -0.91 -1.83
N LEU A 246 -3.75 -1.95 -2.55
CA LEU A 246 -4.60 -2.62 -3.53
C LEU A 246 -5.78 -3.34 -2.85
N VAL A 247 -5.55 -4.00 -1.71
CA VAL A 247 -6.63 -4.63 -0.93
C VAL A 247 -7.57 -3.57 -0.32
N MET A 248 -7.03 -2.46 0.18
CA MET A 248 -7.81 -1.33 0.69
C MET A 248 -8.67 -0.65 -0.37
N ALA A 249 -8.31 -0.74 -1.66
CA ALA A 249 -9.15 -0.26 -2.75
C ALA A 249 -10.39 -1.15 -2.99
N GLY A 250 -10.38 -2.41 -2.53
CA GLY A 250 -11.44 -3.38 -2.75
C GLY A 250 -12.83 -2.91 -2.31
N PRO A 251 -13.04 -2.50 -1.04
CA PRO A 251 -14.32 -1.96 -0.57
C PRO A 251 -14.90 -0.85 -1.47
N ILE A 252 -14.05 0.00 -2.03
CA ILE A 252 -14.45 1.15 -2.86
C ILE A 252 -14.77 0.72 -4.30
N LEU A 253 -13.97 -0.18 -4.84
CA LEU A 253 -14.12 -0.69 -6.21
C LEU A 253 -15.24 -1.72 -6.36
N LEU A 254 -15.66 -2.34 -5.25
CA LEU A 254 -16.78 -3.30 -5.22
C LEU A 254 -18.13 -2.64 -4.90
N SER A 255 -18.15 -1.45 -4.28
CA SER A 255 -19.38 -0.66 -4.05
C SER A 255 -19.69 0.27 -5.22
N PRO A 256 -20.95 0.69 -5.47
CA PRO A 256 -21.29 1.63 -6.55
C PRO A 256 -20.40 2.88 -6.58
N PRO A 257 -20.03 3.41 -7.77
CA PRO A 257 -19.16 4.57 -7.85
C PRO A 257 -19.85 5.81 -7.28
N GLY A 258 -19.13 6.59 -6.48
CA GLY A 258 -19.64 7.80 -5.84
C GLY A 258 -18.54 8.75 -5.41
N ASP A 259 -18.93 9.96 -5.02
CA ASP A 259 -18.01 11.06 -4.70
C ASP A 259 -17.13 10.77 -3.47
N ALA A 260 -17.66 10.00 -2.51
CA ALA A 260 -16.90 9.51 -1.36
C ALA A 260 -15.77 8.55 -1.82
N GLY A 261 -16.13 7.57 -2.65
CA GLY A 261 -15.17 6.62 -3.23
C GLY A 261 -14.08 7.29 -4.07
N ASP A 262 -14.41 8.35 -4.81
CA ASP A 262 -13.44 9.11 -5.59
C ASP A 262 -12.34 9.72 -4.72
N GLY A 263 -12.70 10.36 -3.61
CA GLY A 263 -11.73 10.95 -2.70
C GLY A 263 -10.89 9.89 -1.98
N GLN A 264 -11.51 8.79 -1.58
CA GLN A 264 -10.80 7.67 -0.95
C GLN A 264 -9.77 7.05 -1.91
N LEU A 265 -10.15 6.79 -3.17
CA LEU A 265 -9.21 6.31 -4.19
C LEU A 265 -8.12 7.33 -4.54
N GLY A 266 -8.44 8.62 -4.57
CA GLY A 266 -7.43 9.67 -4.77
C GLY A 266 -6.33 9.64 -3.71
N TRP A 267 -6.70 9.46 -2.43
CA TRP A 267 -5.71 9.30 -1.36
C TRP A 267 -4.93 7.98 -1.44
N LEU A 268 -5.58 6.87 -1.79
CA LEU A 268 -4.86 5.60 -2.02
C LEU A 268 -3.85 5.74 -3.18
N ALA A 269 -4.24 6.41 -4.26
CA ALA A 269 -3.37 6.72 -5.39
C ALA A 269 -2.19 7.63 -4.98
N ALA A 270 -2.43 8.60 -4.09
CA ALA A 270 -1.39 9.48 -3.55
C ALA A 270 -0.34 8.73 -2.74
N VAL A 271 -0.77 7.81 -1.87
CA VAL A 271 0.17 6.96 -1.13
C VAL A 271 0.91 6.04 -2.09
N ALA A 272 0.21 5.43 -3.06
CA ALA A 272 0.82 4.54 -4.04
C ALA A 272 1.97 5.25 -4.78
N VAL A 273 1.72 6.41 -5.38
CA VAL A 273 2.76 7.15 -6.12
C VAL A 273 3.90 7.66 -5.23
N GLY A 274 3.67 7.85 -3.93
CA GLY A 274 4.73 8.19 -2.97
C GLY A 274 5.59 7.00 -2.52
N THR A 275 5.19 5.76 -2.80
CA THR A 275 5.76 4.57 -2.17
C THR A 275 6.99 4.01 -2.90
N LYS A 276 6.88 3.77 -4.22
CA LYS A 276 7.95 3.30 -5.15
C LYS A 276 7.46 3.40 -6.60
N SER A 277 8.29 3.10 -7.59
CA SER A 277 7.94 3.29 -9.02
C SER A 277 6.68 2.53 -9.46
N GLU A 278 6.46 1.32 -8.93
CA GLU A 278 5.30 0.46 -9.19
C GLU A 278 3.99 1.03 -8.62
N GLY A 279 4.08 2.03 -7.75
CA GLY A 279 2.95 2.76 -7.22
C GLY A 279 2.32 3.73 -8.23
N LEU A 280 3.10 4.25 -9.20
CA LEU A 280 2.57 5.08 -10.28
C LEU A 280 1.57 4.33 -11.19
N PRO A 281 1.89 3.16 -11.76
CA PRO A 281 0.91 2.40 -12.53
C PRO A 281 -0.30 2.02 -11.69
N LEU A 282 -0.13 1.67 -10.40
CA LEU A 282 -1.25 1.38 -9.51
C LEU A 282 -2.17 2.60 -9.36
N ALA A 283 -1.61 3.79 -9.09
CA ALA A 283 -2.35 5.04 -8.98
C ALA A 283 -3.16 5.34 -10.26
N LEU A 284 -2.52 5.21 -11.43
CA LEU A 284 -3.17 5.43 -12.73
C LEU A 284 -4.31 4.43 -12.97
N LEU A 285 -4.13 3.16 -12.62
CA LEU A 285 -5.15 2.13 -12.75
C LEU A 285 -6.34 2.35 -11.82
N LEU A 286 -6.09 2.72 -10.56
CA LEU A 286 -7.16 3.05 -9.60
C LEU A 286 -8.03 4.20 -10.09
N ILE A 287 -7.39 5.28 -10.57
CA ILE A 287 -8.08 6.47 -11.08
C ILE A 287 -8.81 6.15 -12.40
N GLY A 288 -8.12 5.49 -13.34
CA GLY A 288 -8.67 5.15 -14.65
C GLY A 288 -9.88 4.23 -14.55
N VAL A 289 -9.80 3.16 -13.74
CA VAL A 289 -10.92 2.25 -13.50
C VAL A 289 -12.09 3.01 -12.85
N GLN A 290 -11.86 3.88 -11.87
CA GLN A 290 -12.94 4.64 -11.25
C GLN A 290 -13.65 5.59 -12.22
N LEU A 291 -12.91 6.28 -13.08
CA LEU A 291 -13.49 7.13 -14.13
C LEU A 291 -14.33 6.32 -15.11
N LEU A 292 -13.86 5.14 -15.53
CA LEU A 292 -14.62 4.23 -16.39
C LEU A 292 -15.91 3.74 -15.70
N ARG A 293 -15.86 3.44 -14.41
CA ARG A 293 -17.05 3.04 -13.63
C ARG A 293 -18.08 4.16 -13.54
N ARG A 294 -17.64 5.40 -13.25
CA ARG A 294 -18.54 6.56 -13.22
C ARG A 294 -19.22 6.75 -14.58
N ARG A 295 -18.46 6.70 -15.67
CA ARG A 295 -19.02 6.78 -17.03
C ARG A 295 -20.01 5.64 -17.30
N GLY A 296 -19.66 4.40 -16.93
CA GLY A 296 -20.54 3.24 -17.08
C GLY A 296 -21.83 3.33 -16.26
N ALA A 297 -21.80 4.03 -15.12
CA ALA A 297 -22.96 4.32 -14.27
C ALA A 297 -23.74 5.58 -14.70
N GLY A 298 -23.38 6.23 -15.82
CA GLY A 298 -24.03 7.47 -16.28
C GLY A 298 -23.72 8.69 -15.42
N LEU A 299 -22.72 8.62 -14.53
CA LEU A 299 -22.32 9.74 -13.67
C LEU A 299 -21.40 10.70 -14.43
N ALA A 300 -21.74 11.99 -14.44
CA ALA A 300 -20.91 13.02 -15.05
C ALA A 300 -19.52 13.09 -14.38
N ILE A 301 -18.47 13.14 -15.19
CA ILE A 301 -17.10 13.40 -14.75
C ILE A 301 -16.92 14.92 -14.75
N ARG A 302 -17.07 15.53 -13.57
CA ARG A 302 -16.95 16.99 -13.39
C ARG A 302 -15.55 17.34 -12.89
N LEU A 303 -15.16 18.61 -13.00
CA LEU A 303 -13.87 19.10 -12.48
C LEU A 303 -13.64 18.75 -10.99
N PRO A 304 -14.64 18.83 -10.08
CA PRO A 304 -14.46 18.37 -8.70
C PRO A 304 -14.16 16.87 -8.59
N THR A 305 -14.79 16.02 -9.40
CA THR A 305 -14.49 14.57 -9.46
C THR A 305 -13.03 14.35 -9.84
N LEU A 306 -12.56 15.03 -10.88
CA LEU A 306 -11.16 14.96 -11.31
C LEU A 306 -10.22 15.47 -10.21
N GLY A 307 -10.56 16.58 -9.56
CA GLY A 307 -9.79 17.13 -8.45
C GLY A 307 -9.64 16.12 -7.31
N ARG A 308 -10.71 15.42 -6.91
CA ARG A 308 -10.66 14.42 -5.83
C ARG A 308 -9.77 13.22 -6.17
N LEU A 309 -9.78 12.78 -7.43
CA LEU A 309 -9.02 11.63 -7.89
C LEU A 309 -7.55 11.96 -8.15
N LEU A 310 -7.28 13.06 -8.84
CA LEU A 310 -5.95 13.39 -9.37
C LEU A 310 -5.13 14.25 -8.42
N LEU A 311 -5.74 15.26 -7.77
CA LEU A 311 -4.99 16.27 -7.03
C LEU A 311 -4.12 15.66 -5.92
N PRO A 312 -4.62 14.74 -5.08
CA PRO A 312 -3.77 14.13 -4.04
C PRO A 312 -2.53 13.44 -4.62
N ALA A 313 -2.68 12.68 -5.70
CA ALA A 313 -1.57 11.98 -6.35
C ALA A 313 -0.58 12.95 -7.01
N LEU A 314 -1.08 14.00 -7.68
CA LEU A 314 -0.24 15.03 -8.28
C LEU A 314 0.56 15.81 -7.23
N LEU A 315 -0.07 16.14 -6.09
CA LEU A 315 0.62 16.83 -4.99
C LEU A 315 1.78 16.01 -4.42
N ILE A 316 1.68 14.69 -4.42
CA ILE A 316 2.78 13.81 -3.97
C ILE A 316 3.82 13.60 -5.06
N ALA A 317 3.38 13.35 -6.29
CA ALA A 317 4.26 12.96 -7.39
C ALA A 317 5.08 14.13 -7.94
N LEU A 318 4.50 15.32 -8.08
CA LEU A 318 5.14 16.45 -8.75
C LEU A 318 6.36 16.99 -7.99
N PRO A 319 6.34 17.23 -6.67
CA PRO A 319 7.52 17.68 -5.95
C PRO A 319 8.69 16.71 -6.10
N TRP A 320 8.43 15.40 -5.99
CA TRP A 320 9.45 14.38 -6.20
C TRP A 320 9.97 14.36 -7.63
N ALA A 321 9.09 14.43 -8.64
CA ALA A 321 9.49 14.45 -10.05
C ALA A 321 10.38 15.66 -10.38
N VAL A 322 10.11 16.82 -9.78
CA VAL A 322 10.99 18.01 -9.90
C VAL A 322 12.37 17.72 -9.31
N GLN A 323 12.45 17.08 -8.14
CA GLN A 323 13.74 16.73 -7.53
C GLN A 323 14.49 15.68 -8.34
N VAL A 324 13.81 14.64 -8.84
CA VAL A 324 14.40 13.63 -9.74
C VAL A 324 15.02 14.29 -10.97
N ALA A 325 14.32 15.24 -11.60
CA ALA A 325 14.84 15.97 -12.75
C ALA A 325 15.99 16.92 -12.36
N ARG A 326 15.85 17.66 -11.26
CA ARG A 326 16.86 18.63 -10.78
C ARG A 326 18.19 17.97 -10.46
N TYR A 327 18.16 16.77 -9.86
CA TYR A 327 19.33 16.06 -9.40
C TYR A 327 19.75 14.92 -10.33
N ASP A 328 19.15 14.80 -11.51
CA ASP A 328 19.45 13.75 -12.50
C ASP A 328 19.42 12.34 -11.87
N LEU A 329 18.39 12.07 -11.06
CA LEU A 329 18.22 10.79 -10.39
C LEU A 329 17.57 9.74 -11.28
N ALA A 330 16.97 10.17 -12.40
CA ALA A 330 16.18 9.31 -13.26
C ALA A 330 17.05 8.19 -13.85
N GLU A 331 16.65 6.94 -13.59
CA GLU A 331 17.23 5.79 -14.27
C GLU A 331 16.69 5.77 -15.72
N THR A 332 17.33 6.54 -16.60
CA THR A 332 16.88 6.91 -17.96
C THR A 332 16.93 5.77 -18.99
N ARG A 333 16.45 4.58 -18.66
CA ARG A 333 16.68 3.41 -19.52
C ARG A 333 15.43 2.59 -19.84
N VAL A 334 14.32 3.23 -20.16
CA VAL A 334 13.24 2.51 -20.87
C VAL A 334 13.70 2.29 -22.32
N ARG A 335 13.89 1.02 -22.72
CA ARG A 335 14.12 0.62 -24.12
C ARG A 335 12.78 0.54 -24.86
N ALA A 336 12.88 0.49 -26.18
CA ALA A 336 11.74 0.14 -27.01
C ALA A 336 11.17 -1.22 -26.60
N PHE A 337 9.86 -1.38 -26.74
CA PHE A 337 9.19 -2.65 -26.51
C PHE A 337 9.80 -3.74 -27.40
N ASP A 338 10.19 -4.86 -26.79
CA ASP A 338 10.82 -5.98 -27.49
C ASP A 338 10.06 -7.29 -27.24
N PRO A 339 9.25 -7.78 -28.21
CA PRO A 339 8.49 -9.01 -28.06
C PRO A 339 9.36 -10.27 -28.03
N ALA A 340 10.62 -10.23 -28.49
CA ALA A 340 11.52 -11.38 -28.44
C ALA A 340 11.84 -11.79 -26.98
N ARG A 341 11.62 -10.90 -26.02
CA ARG A 341 11.82 -11.15 -24.60
C ARG A 341 10.65 -11.87 -23.94
N ALA A 342 9.51 -12.01 -24.62
CA ALA A 342 8.28 -12.57 -24.06
C ALA A 342 8.47 -13.99 -23.51
N GLU A 343 9.29 -14.83 -24.16
CA GLU A 343 9.57 -16.18 -23.68
C GLU A 343 10.31 -16.17 -22.34
N ALA A 344 11.38 -15.38 -22.22
CA ALA A 344 12.15 -15.26 -20.99
C ALA A 344 11.30 -14.70 -19.84
N VAL A 345 10.45 -13.70 -20.15
CA VAL A 345 9.49 -13.14 -19.19
C VAL A 345 8.47 -14.18 -18.74
N ALA A 346 7.84 -14.90 -19.68
CA ALA A 346 6.87 -15.94 -19.37
C ALA A 346 7.48 -17.07 -18.52
N ARG A 347 8.69 -17.51 -18.86
CA ARG A 347 9.41 -18.53 -18.08
C ARG A 347 9.72 -18.05 -16.67
N GLY A 348 10.28 -16.85 -16.52
CA GLY A 348 10.56 -16.28 -15.21
C GLY A 348 9.29 -16.04 -14.36
N LEU A 349 8.17 -15.70 -15.01
CA LEU A 349 6.87 -15.59 -14.34
C LEU A 349 6.42 -16.95 -13.78
N LEU A 350 6.49 -18.01 -14.59
CA LEU A 350 6.14 -19.36 -14.16
C LEU A 350 7.05 -19.86 -13.04
N GLU A 351 8.36 -19.64 -13.15
CA GLU A 351 9.34 -19.97 -12.10
C GLU A 351 9.02 -19.22 -10.80
N GLY A 352 8.74 -17.92 -10.87
CA GLY A 352 8.35 -17.11 -9.72
C GLY A 352 7.04 -17.55 -9.08
N MET A 353 6.04 -17.91 -9.88
CA MET A 353 4.77 -18.45 -9.39
C MET A 353 4.92 -19.84 -8.75
N ALA A 354 5.86 -20.64 -9.25
CA ALA A 354 6.20 -21.96 -8.73
C ALA A 354 7.18 -21.91 -7.54
N SER A 355 7.62 -20.72 -7.12
CA SER A 355 8.55 -20.57 -6.01
C SER A 355 8.02 -21.20 -4.72
N PRO A 356 8.84 -21.95 -3.98
CA PRO A 356 8.45 -22.53 -2.70
C PRO A 356 8.14 -21.48 -1.63
N LEU A 357 8.66 -20.24 -1.77
CA LEU A 357 8.36 -19.12 -0.86
C LEU A 357 6.86 -18.78 -0.83
N TRP A 358 6.16 -19.16 -1.88
CA TRP A 358 4.77 -18.84 -2.10
C TRP A 358 3.81 -19.99 -1.84
N ALA A 359 4.31 -21.22 -1.59
CA ALA A 359 3.49 -22.42 -1.43
C ALA A 359 2.40 -22.61 -2.52
N GLY A 360 2.68 -22.17 -3.75
CA GLY A 360 1.76 -22.25 -4.89
C GLY A 360 0.61 -21.23 -4.93
N PHE A 361 0.48 -20.32 -3.96
CA PHE A 361 -0.60 -19.33 -3.95
C PHE A 361 -0.65 -18.37 -5.16
N PRO A 362 0.46 -17.99 -5.82
CA PRO A 362 0.44 -17.16 -7.02
C PRO A 362 -0.40 -17.71 -8.17
N PHE A 363 -0.60 -19.04 -8.26
CA PHE A 363 -1.46 -19.64 -9.28
C PHE A 363 -2.93 -19.20 -9.19
N VAL A 364 -3.35 -18.58 -8.08
CA VAL A 364 -4.66 -17.90 -8.00
C VAL A 364 -4.84 -16.82 -9.08
N LEU A 365 -3.75 -16.21 -9.58
CA LEU A 365 -3.80 -15.22 -10.66
C LEU A 365 -4.35 -15.80 -11.98
N LEU A 366 -4.30 -17.12 -12.17
CA LEU A 366 -4.94 -17.77 -13.32
C LEU A 366 -6.47 -17.62 -13.31
N LEU A 367 -7.07 -17.23 -12.19
CA LEU A 367 -8.50 -16.93 -12.08
C LEU A 367 -8.87 -15.55 -12.65
N LEU A 368 -7.90 -14.67 -12.93
CA LEU A 368 -8.17 -13.29 -13.37
C LEU A 368 -9.08 -13.19 -14.60
N PRO A 369 -8.93 -14.00 -15.68
CA PRO A 369 -9.85 -13.93 -16.81
C PRO A 369 -11.31 -14.20 -16.41
N TRP A 370 -11.54 -15.18 -15.52
CA TRP A 370 -12.86 -15.48 -14.99
C TRP A 370 -13.39 -14.36 -14.09
N LEU A 371 -12.55 -13.79 -13.22
CA LEU A 371 -12.90 -12.68 -12.34
C LEU A 371 -13.23 -11.39 -13.11
N LEU A 372 -12.54 -11.13 -14.23
CA LEU A 372 -12.83 -10.01 -15.13
C LEU A 372 -14.18 -10.16 -15.84
N TRP A 373 -14.60 -11.39 -16.11
CA TRP A 373 -15.91 -11.65 -16.71
C TRP A 373 -17.05 -11.23 -15.77
N ARG A 374 -16.88 -11.43 -14.46
CA ARG A 374 -17.86 -11.10 -13.42
C ARG A 374 -18.02 -9.59 -13.23
N ARG A 375 -19.17 -9.05 -13.65
CA ARG A 375 -19.44 -7.60 -13.66
C ARG A 375 -19.27 -6.93 -12.28
N ASP A 376 -19.65 -7.62 -11.22
CA ASP A 376 -19.56 -7.19 -9.82
C ASP A 376 -18.11 -7.12 -9.30
N LEU A 377 -17.21 -7.94 -9.84
CA LEU A 377 -15.81 -8.04 -9.41
C LEU A 377 -14.84 -7.36 -10.38
N ARG A 378 -15.29 -7.11 -11.61
CA ARG A 378 -14.51 -6.58 -12.71
C ARG A 378 -13.68 -5.35 -12.35
N PRO A 379 -14.16 -4.35 -11.60
CA PRO A 379 -13.35 -3.18 -11.28
C PRO A 379 -12.03 -3.51 -10.57
N LEU A 380 -12.08 -4.24 -9.46
CA LEU A 380 -10.88 -4.62 -8.73
C LEU A 380 -10.03 -5.61 -9.54
N ALA A 381 -10.67 -6.57 -10.23
CA ALA A 381 -9.97 -7.51 -11.11
C ALA A 381 -9.22 -6.78 -12.24
N ALA A 382 -9.77 -5.70 -12.79
CA ALA A 382 -9.14 -4.88 -13.82
C ALA A 382 -7.92 -4.13 -13.30
N VAL A 383 -7.95 -3.63 -12.06
CA VAL A 383 -6.76 -3.04 -11.42
C VAL A 383 -5.67 -4.10 -11.22
N VAL A 384 -6.01 -5.28 -10.68
CA VAL A 384 -5.05 -6.38 -10.49
C VAL A 384 -4.44 -6.84 -11.82
N ALA A 385 -5.27 -7.08 -12.83
CA ALA A 385 -4.81 -7.51 -14.15
C ALA A 385 -4.00 -6.42 -14.87
N GLY A 386 -4.43 -5.16 -14.76
CA GLY A 386 -3.69 -4.02 -15.30
C GLY A 386 -2.32 -3.86 -14.64
N GLN A 387 -2.23 -4.08 -13.33
CA GLN A 387 -0.97 -3.98 -12.59
C GLN A 387 -0.02 -5.12 -12.97
N LEU A 388 -0.52 -6.34 -13.14
CA LEU A 388 0.27 -7.45 -13.71
C LEU A 388 0.75 -7.11 -15.12
N GLY A 389 -0.13 -6.55 -15.95
CA GLY A 389 0.23 -6.08 -17.30
C GLY A 389 1.32 -5.01 -17.29
N ALA A 390 1.27 -4.07 -16.35
CA ALA A 390 2.30 -3.06 -16.16
C ALA A 390 3.66 -3.68 -15.80
N TYR A 391 3.69 -4.72 -14.95
CA TYR A 391 4.93 -5.45 -14.63
C TYR A 391 5.50 -6.17 -15.83
N VAL A 392 4.66 -6.88 -16.59
CA VAL A 392 5.07 -7.52 -17.84
C VAL A 392 5.63 -6.50 -18.82
N LEU A 393 4.96 -5.35 -18.96
CA LEU A 393 5.42 -4.27 -19.83
C LEU A 393 6.81 -3.75 -19.40
N VAL A 394 7.05 -3.55 -18.11
CA VAL A 394 8.37 -3.16 -17.58
C VAL A 394 9.44 -4.18 -17.94
N TYR A 395 9.17 -5.48 -17.83
CA TYR A 395 10.14 -6.51 -18.23
C TYR A 395 10.41 -6.53 -19.74
N LEU A 396 9.43 -6.16 -20.57
CA LEU A 396 9.59 -6.10 -22.02
C LEU A 396 10.31 -4.82 -22.50
N THR A 397 10.27 -3.75 -21.72
CA THR A 397 10.90 -2.45 -22.05
C THR A 397 12.16 -2.15 -21.22
N SER A 398 12.46 -2.94 -20.19
CA SER A 398 13.64 -2.73 -19.34
C SER A 398 14.96 -2.90 -20.09
N PRO A 399 16.03 -2.22 -19.69
CA PRO A 399 17.32 -2.36 -20.34
C PRO A 399 18.11 -3.60 -19.90
N HIS A 400 17.70 -4.21 -18.80
CA HIS A 400 18.39 -5.31 -18.16
C HIS A 400 18.07 -6.65 -18.83
N ASP A 401 18.86 -7.67 -18.54
CA ASP A 401 18.51 -9.03 -18.93
C ASP A 401 17.14 -9.42 -18.34
N PRO A 402 16.14 -9.79 -19.17
CA PRO A 402 14.78 -10.06 -18.69
C PRO A 402 14.75 -11.26 -17.73
N ALA A 403 15.56 -12.29 -17.95
CA ALA A 403 15.57 -13.48 -17.10
C ALA A 403 16.09 -13.17 -15.70
N TRP A 404 17.17 -12.39 -15.60
CA TRP A 404 17.70 -11.89 -14.34
C TRP A 404 16.69 -11.00 -13.63
N GLN A 405 16.12 -10.01 -14.34
CA GLN A 405 15.23 -9.04 -13.72
C GLN A 405 13.94 -9.68 -13.21
N VAL A 406 13.33 -10.58 -13.99
CA VAL A 406 12.12 -11.29 -13.56
C VAL A 406 12.45 -12.13 -12.32
N ARG A 407 13.52 -12.91 -12.35
CA ARG A 407 13.90 -13.79 -11.23
C ARG A 407 14.15 -13.04 -9.92
N THR A 408 14.73 -11.85 -9.97
CA THR A 408 15.07 -11.08 -8.77
C THR A 408 13.92 -10.25 -8.22
N SER A 409 12.85 -10.01 -8.99
CA SER A 409 11.77 -9.11 -8.58
C SER A 409 10.37 -9.73 -8.57
N ILE A 410 10.13 -10.80 -9.33
CA ILE A 410 8.76 -11.30 -9.56
C ILE A 410 8.08 -11.74 -8.28
N GLU A 411 8.78 -12.44 -7.39
CA GLU A 411 8.19 -12.93 -6.14
C GLU A 411 7.62 -11.78 -5.32
N ARG A 412 8.33 -10.65 -5.27
CA ARG A 412 7.91 -9.43 -4.59
C ARG A 412 6.75 -8.75 -5.31
N LEU A 413 6.75 -8.72 -6.64
CA LEU A 413 5.65 -8.13 -7.41
C LEU A 413 4.35 -8.94 -7.29
N LEU A 414 4.44 -10.27 -7.15
CA LEU A 414 3.29 -11.14 -6.91
C LEU A 414 2.61 -10.81 -5.57
N LEU A 415 3.35 -10.34 -4.56
CA LEU A 415 2.79 -9.92 -3.27
C LEU A 415 1.77 -8.79 -3.41
N HIS A 416 1.97 -7.89 -4.38
CA HIS A 416 1.00 -6.83 -4.63
C HIS A 416 -0.36 -7.37 -5.05
N LEU A 417 -0.38 -8.50 -5.77
CA LEU A 417 -1.54 -9.00 -6.51
C LEU A 417 -2.28 -10.14 -5.80
N VAL A 418 -1.53 -11.06 -5.18
CA VAL A 418 -2.07 -12.31 -4.60
C VAL A 418 -3.13 -12.07 -3.53
N PRO A 419 -2.93 -11.18 -2.51
CA PRO A 419 -3.94 -10.93 -1.48
C PRO A 419 -5.28 -10.43 -2.06
N ALA A 420 -5.23 -9.50 -3.01
CA ALA A 420 -6.43 -8.96 -3.67
C ALA A 420 -7.12 -10.01 -4.55
N THR A 421 -6.35 -10.90 -5.18
CA THR A 421 -6.91 -11.98 -6.01
C THR A 421 -7.56 -13.07 -5.17
N LEU A 422 -6.97 -13.43 -4.03
CA LEU A 422 -7.57 -14.35 -3.05
C LEU A 422 -8.89 -13.78 -2.50
N LEU A 423 -8.92 -12.48 -2.20
CA LEU A 423 -10.14 -11.76 -1.79
C LEU A 423 -11.24 -11.89 -2.85
N LEU A 424 -10.91 -11.58 -4.11
CA LEU A 424 -11.85 -11.70 -5.23
C LEU A 424 -12.34 -13.14 -5.43
N ALA A 425 -11.44 -14.12 -5.34
CA ALA A 425 -11.78 -15.53 -5.48
C ALA A 425 -12.77 -15.99 -4.38
N ALA A 426 -12.54 -15.59 -3.12
CA ALA A 426 -13.44 -15.90 -2.01
C ALA A 426 -14.85 -15.34 -2.25
N ILE A 427 -14.96 -14.06 -2.63
CA ILE A 427 -16.26 -13.43 -2.96
C ILE A 427 -16.93 -14.15 -4.12
N ALA A 428 -16.14 -14.50 -5.15
CA ALA A 428 -16.67 -15.14 -6.34
C ALA A 428 -17.22 -16.55 -6.08
N LEU A 429 -16.57 -17.32 -5.20
CA LEU A 429 -16.97 -18.69 -4.85
C LEU A 429 -18.21 -18.74 -3.94
N ASP A 430 -18.37 -17.76 -3.04
CA ASP A 430 -19.51 -17.71 -2.12
C ASP A 430 -20.85 -17.44 -2.85
N ARG A 431 -20.87 -16.45 -3.74
CA ARG A 431 -22.07 -16.03 -4.49
C ARG A 431 -22.66 -17.09 -5.42
N ARG A 432 -21.94 -18.18 -5.71
CA ARG A 432 -22.50 -19.31 -6.47
C ARG A 432 -23.52 -20.13 -5.66
N ARG A 433 -23.64 -19.88 -4.36
CA ARG A 433 -24.50 -20.65 -3.45
C ARG A 433 -25.90 -20.09 -3.30
N GLU A 434 -26.21 -18.91 -3.85
CA GLU A 434 -27.60 -18.45 -3.89
C GLU A 434 -28.40 -19.37 -4.83
N PRO A 435 -29.40 -20.10 -4.30
CA PRO A 435 -30.21 -20.98 -5.13
C PRO A 435 -30.89 -20.14 -6.20
N ILE A 436 -30.84 -20.60 -7.45
CA ILE A 436 -31.70 -20.09 -8.51
C ILE A 436 -33.13 -20.38 -8.06
N THR A 437 -33.75 -19.46 -7.36
CA THR A 437 -35.18 -19.44 -7.18
C THR A 437 -35.76 -19.31 -8.58
N LYS A 438 -36.21 -20.43 -9.13
CA LYS A 438 -37.00 -20.46 -10.36
C LYS A 438 -38.22 -19.59 -10.11
N THR A 439 -38.18 -18.36 -10.62
CA THR A 439 -39.35 -17.49 -10.79
C THR A 439 -40.24 -18.04 -11.88
#